data_AF-A0A812JJ41-F1
#
_entry.id   AF-A0A812JJ41-F1
#
_cell.length_a   1.000
_cell.length_b   1.000
_cell.length_c   1.000
_cell.angle_alpha   90.00
_cell.angle_beta   90.00
_cell.angle_gamma   90.00
#
_symmetry.space_group_name_H-M   'P 1'
#
loop_
_entity.id
_entity.type
_entity.pdbx_description
1 polymer ?
#
loop_
_entity_poly.entity_id
_entity_poly.type
_entity_poly.pdbx_seq_one_letter_code
_entity_poly.pdbx_strand_id
1 'polypeptide(L)'
;LIVISCYEGTLNISTDGCSPRRCQPSQSITVRLGEDSVSASPLNIIASGGQEVRLCRNLNPIFRNTYIMYCNFGEVTVDTRECVTQPRPKFTHALASAEHYAYALAIIFAF
;
A
#
# COMPACT_ATOMS: atom_id res chain seq x y z
N LEU A 1 5.46 -15.61 -21.50
CA LEU A 1 4.61 -16.64 -22.14
C LEU A 1 5.20 -17.97 -21.73
N ILE A 2 4.40 -18.96 -21.37
CA ILE A 2 4.92 -20.31 -21.13
C ILE A 2 4.45 -21.16 -22.30
N VAL A 3 5.40 -21.69 -23.08
CA VAL A 3 5.11 -22.59 -24.20
C VAL A 3 5.61 -23.96 -23.82
N ILE A 4 4.68 -24.91 -23.75
CA ILE A 4 4.97 -26.32 -23.48
C ILE A 4 4.72 -27.05 -24.79
N SER A 5 5.74 -27.73 -25.30
CA SER A 5 5.66 -28.54 -26.51
C SER A 5 6.31 -29.89 -26.27
N CYS A 6 5.74 -30.95 -26.85
CA CYS A 6 6.34 -32.28 -26.84
C CYS A 6 6.65 -32.64 -28.30
N TYR A 7 7.92 -32.87 -28.59
CA TYR A 7 8.39 -33.25 -29.93
C TYR A 7 9.25 -34.49 -29.82
N GLU A 8 8.87 -35.54 -30.55
CA GLU A 8 9.58 -36.84 -30.58
C GLU A 8 9.89 -37.42 -29.19
N GLY A 9 8.93 -37.33 -28.26
CA GLY A 9 9.09 -37.84 -26.90
C GLY A 9 9.96 -36.98 -25.98
N THR A 10 10.48 -35.85 -26.48
CA THR A 10 11.18 -34.84 -25.68
C THR A 10 10.22 -33.73 -25.28
N LEU A 11 10.16 -33.45 -23.98
CA LEU A 11 9.41 -32.32 -23.45
C LEU A 11 10.26 -31.05 -23.56
N ASN A 12 9.83 -30.12 -24.41
CA ASN A 12 10.43 -28.79 -24.57
C ASN A 12 9.58 -27.74 -23.84
N ILE A 13 10.20 -27.09 -22.86
CA ILE A 13 9.60 -26.00 -22.10
C ILE A 13 10.36 -24.72 -22.46
N SER A 14 9.65 -23.75 -23.02
CA SER A 14 10.15 -22.38 -23.19
C SER A 14 9.42 -21.44 -22.25
N THR A 15 10.19 -20.66 -21.50
CA THR A 15 9.70 -19.57 -20.64
C THR A 15 9.96 -18.21 -21.27
N ASP A 16 10.12 -18.16 -22.59
CA ASP A 16 10.44 -16.93 -23.30
C ASP A 16 9.33 -15.89 -23.07
N GLY A 17 9.72 -14.74 -22.51
CA GLY A 17 8.81 -13.66 -22.11
C GLY A 17 8.25 -13.75 -20.69
N CYS A 18 8.64 -14.74 -19.87
CA CYS A 18 8.45 -14.72 -18.41
C CYS A 18 9.64 -14.02 -17.72
N SER A 19 9.97 -12.81 -18.20
CA SER A 19 11.02 -12.00 -17.56
C SER A 19 10.43 -11.22 -16.39
N PRO A 20 10.99 -11.32 -15.18
CA PRO A 20 10.50 -10.55 -14.04
C PRO A 20 10.61 -9.05 -14.34
N ARG A 21 9.48 -8.37 -14.39
CA ARG A 21 9.42 -6.91 -14.54
C ARG A 21 9.33 -6.25 -13.18
N ARG A 22 10.06 -5.15 -13.03
CA ARG A 22 10.00 -4.30 -11.84
C ARG A 22 8.80 -3.37 -11.93
N CYS A 23 8.22 -3.03 -10.79
CA CYS A 23 7.13 -2.06 -10.74
C CYS A 23 7.72 -0.66 -10.58
N GLN A 24 7.30 0.25 -11.45
CA GLN A 24 7.80 1.63 -11.48
C GLN A 24 6.89 2.55 -10.65
N PRO A 25 7.42 3.61 -10.04
CA PRO A 25 6.61 4.57 -9.28
C PRO A 25 5.59 5.33 -10.14
N SER A 26 5.75 5.34 -11.47
CA SER A 26 4.78 5.89 -12.41
C SER A 26 3.54 5.01 -12.61
N GLN A 27 3.57 3.75 -12.17
CA GLN A 27 2.40 2.87 -12.25
C GLN A 27 1.41 3.26 -11.16
N SER A 28 0.20 3.63 -11.55
CA SER A 28 -0.91 3.85 -10.63
C SER A 28 -1.92 2.72 -10.75
N ILE A 29 -2.44 2.30 -9.60
CA ILE A 29 -3.53 1.33 -9.49
C ILE A 29 -4.66 1.94 -8.66
N THR A 30 -5.89 1.66 -9.04
CA THR A 30 -7.08 2.04 -8.27
C THR A 30 -7.35 0.98 -7.21
N VAL A 31 -7.36 1.40 -5.95
CA VAL A 31 -7.61 0.56 -4.78
C VAL A 31 -8.93 0.98 -4.15
N ARG A 32 -9.77 0.02 -3.75
CA ARG A 32 -11.03 0.29 -3.05
C ARG A 32 -10.79 0.23 -1.55
N LEU A 33 -11.07 1.33 -0.84
CA LEU A 33 -11.04 1.42 0.62
C LEU A 33 -12.46 1.70 1.10
N GLY A 34 -13.19 0.64 1.45
CA GLY A 34 -14.62 0.74 1.75
C GLY A 34 -15.41 1.16 0.50
N GLU A 35 -16.18 2.23 0.61
CA GLU A 35 -16.96 2.81 -0.49
C GLU A 35 -16.13 3.71 -1.43
N ASP A 36 -14.94 4.16 -0.98
CA ASP A 36 -14.09 5.06 -1.74
C ASP A 36 -13.12 4.31 -2.65
N SER A 37 -12.90 4.83 -3.85
CA SER A 37 -11.82 4.40 -4.75
C SER A 37 -10.71 5.44 -4.77
N VAL A 38 -9.48 5.03 -4.45
CA VAL A 38 -8.30 5.89 -4.38
C VAL A 38 -7.18 5.35 -5.26
N SER A 39 -6.38 6.23 -5.84
CA SER A 39 -5.20 5.82 -6.60
C SER A 39 -4.00 5.61 -5.68
N ALA A 40 -3.27 4.52 -5.89
CA ALA A 40 -2.03 4.21 -5.20
C ALA A 40 -0.93 3.96 -6.23
N SER A 41 0.28 4.46 -5.95
CA SER A 41 1.48 4.21 -6.75
C SER A 41 2.65 3.82 -5.85
N PRO A 42 3.60 3.00 -6.33
CA PRO A 42 4.86 2.76 -5.62
C PRO A 42 5.61 4.07 -5.36
N LEU A 43 6.27 4.22 -4.21
CA LEU A 43 7.17 5.38 -4.02
C LEU A 43 8.51 5.15 -4.69
N ASN A 44 8.96 3.90 -4.70
CA ASN A 44 10.24 3.47 -5.26
C ASN A 44 10.04 2.32 -6.24
N ILE A 45 11.09 2.01 -6.98
CA ILE A 45 11.08 0.82 -7.84
C ILE A 45 11.02 -0.42 -6.96
N ILE A 46 9.97 -1.23 -7.12
CA ILE A 46 9.82 -2.51 -6.43
C ILE A 46 10.32 -3.61 -7.36
N ALA A 47 11.24 -4.45 -6.88
CA ALA A 47 11.66 -5.63 -7.62
C ALA A 47 10.49 -6.60 -7.82
N SER A 48 10.51 -7.42 -8.88
CA SER A 48 9.50 -8.48 -9.03
C SER A 48 9.57 -9.45 -7.85
N GLY A 49 8.43 -9.80 -7.27
CA GLY A 49 8.31 -10.55 -6.02
C GLY A 49 8.58 -9.72 -4.76
N GLY A 50 8.91 -8.44 -4.91
CA GLY A 50 9.15 -7.51 -3.80
C GLY A 50 7.87 -6.90 -3.26
N GLN A 51 8.01 -6.23 -2.11
CA GLN A 51 6.91 -5.54 -1.45
C GLN A 51 7.34 -4.18 -0.89
N GLU A 52 6.37 -3.29 -0.77
CA GLU A 52 6.51 -1.97 -0.14
C GLU A 52 5.40 -1.81 0.91
N VAL A 53 5.75 -1.45 2.14
CA VAL A 53 4.80 -1.24 3.23
C VAL A 53 4.59 0.24 3.45
N ARG A 54 3.33 0.69 3.47
CA ARG A 54 2.97 2.10 3.62
C ARG A 54 1.81 2.30 4.56
N LEU A 55 1.68 3.49 5.13
CA LEU A 55 0.57 3.84 6.03
C LEU A 55 -0.73 4.06 5.24
N CYS A 56 -1.85 3.49 5.70
CA CYS A 56 -3.18 3.68 5.09
C CYS A 56 -3.62 5.15 5.07
N ARG A 57 -3.13 5.96 6.02
CA ARG A 57 -3.36 7.41 6.07
C ARG A 57 -2.89 8.15 4.81
N ASN A 58 -1.93 7.57 4.07
CA ASN A 58 -1.43 8.14 2.81
C ASN A 58 -2.43 7.98 1.66
N LEU A 59 -3.33 6.99 1.75
CA LEU A 59 -4.41 6.79 0.78
C LEU A 59 -5.63 7.63 1.18
N ASN A 60 -6.05 7.53 2.44
CA ASN A 60 -7.12 8.34 2.99
C ASN A 60 -6.88 8.57 4.49
N PRO A 61 -6.87 9.83 4.97
CA PRO A 61 -6.54 10.17 6.35
C PRO A 61 -7.49 9.57 7.39
N ILE A 62 -8.69 9.14 6.99
CA ILE A 62 -9.64 8.48 7.90
C ILE A 62 -9.23 7.06 8.25
N PHE A 63 -8.27 6.43 7.56
CA PHE A 63 -7.79 5.07 7.86
C PHE A 63 -6.47 5.13 8.66
N ARG A 64 -6.21 4.17 9.57
CA ARG A 64 -4.85 3.94 10.13
C ARG A 64 -4.37 2.51 9.86
N ASN A 65 -3.25 2.13 10.49
CA ASN A 65 -2.39 0.98 10.16
C ASN A 65 -1.67 1.14 8.80
N THR A 66 -1.20 0.02 8.26
CA THR A 66 -0.38 -0.07 7.07
C THR A 66 -1.05 -0.94 6.01
N TYR A 67 -0.84 -0.65 4.74
CA TYR A 67 -1.13 -1.51 3.62
C TYR A 67 0.18 -1.99 2.99
N ILE A 68 0.11 -3.12 2.28
CA ILE A 68 1.26 -3.70 1.59
C ILE A 68 1.01 -3.66 0.09
N MET A 69 1.96 -3.12 -0.65
CA MET A 69 1.97 -3.13 -2.10
C MET A 69 2.95 -4.19 -2.58
N TYR A 70 2.48 -5.14 -3.38
CA TYR A 70 3.28 -6.20 -3.96
C TYR A 70 3.50 -5.93 -5.44
N CYS A 71 4.70 -6.25 -5.91
CA CYS A 71 5.01 -6.24 -7.32
C CYS A 71 5.19 -7.65 -7.84
N ASN A 72 4.31 -8.11 -8.73
CA ASN A 72 4.38 -9.44 -9.32
C ASN A 72 4.54 -9.31 -10.83
N PHE A 73 5.75 -9.59 -11.36
CA PHE A 73 6.03 -9.54 -12.80
C PHE A 73 5.63 -8.22 -13.49
N GLY A 74 5.78 -7.09 -12.79
CA GLY A 74 5.46 -5.75 -13.28
C GLY A 74 4.02 -5.32 -13.06
N GLU A 75 3.21 -6.17 -12.46
CA GLU A 75 1.87 -5.86 -12.00
C GLU A 75 1.88 -5.49 -10.51
N VAL A 76 1.32 -4.33 -10.20
CA VAL A 76 1.18 -3.86 -8.82
C VAL A 76 -0.12 -4.38 -8.25
N THR A 77 -0.07 -4.98 -7.07
CA THR A 77 -1.25 -5.39 -6.29
C THR A 77 -1.16 -4.79 -4.90
N VAL A 78 -2.30 -4.45 -4.29
CA VAL A 78 -2.34 -3.77 -3.00
C VAL A 78 -3.23 -4.53 -2.03
N ASP A 79 -2.70 -4.86 -0.86
CA ASP A 79 -3.43 -5.45 0.25
C ASP A 79 -3.74 -4.37 1.31
N THR A 80 -5.02 -4.04 1.44
CA THR A 80 -5.56 -3.03 2.35
C THR A 80 -6.35 -3.64 3.51
N ARG A 81 -6.27 -4.95 3.76
CA ARG A 81 -7.06 -5.62 4.83
C ARG A 81 -6.80 -5.05 6.22
N GLU A 82 -5.59 -4.61 6.46
CA GLU A 82 -5.19 -3.99 7.73
C GLU A 82 -5.64 -2.53 7.85
N CYS A 83 -6.12 -1.90 6.77
CA CYS A 83 -6.62 -0.53 6.79
C CYS A 83 -7.98 -0.47 7.47
N VAL A 84 -7.98 0.00 8.72
CA VAL A 84 -9.20 0.19 9.51
C VAL A 84 -9.56 1.67 9.59
N THR A 85 -10.85 1.98 9.50
CA THR A 85 -11.35 3.34 9.71
C THR A 85 -11.09 3.76 11.14
N GLN A 86 -10.47 4.92 11.31
CA GLN A 86 -10.41 5.62 12.56
C GLN A 86 -11.81 6.10 12.92
N PRO A 87 -12.34 5.74 14.10
CA PRO A 87 -13.48 6.46 14.61
C PRO A 87 -13.06 7.92 14.73
N ARG A 88 -13.70 8.81 13.95
CA ARG A 88 -13.61 10.24 14.23
C ARG A 88 -14.06 10.39 15.69
N PRO A 89 -13.36 11.14 16.55
CA PRO A 89 -13.96 11.55 17.80
C PRO A 89 -15.26 12.22 17.41
N LYS A 90 -16.39 11.62 17.78
CA LYS A 90 -17.68 12.28 17.64
C LYS A 90 -17.57 13.51 18.54
N PHE A 91 -17.36 14.68 17.96
CA PHE A 91 -17.69 15.94 18.61
C PHE A 91 -19.21 16.03 18.70
N THR A 92 -19.84 15.10 19.39
CA THR A 92 -21.17 15.30 19.98
C THR A 92 -20.95 16.27 21.12
N HIS A 93 -21.27 17.55 20.89
CA HIS A 93 -21.52 18.59 21.89
C HIS A 93 -21.21 18.19 23.35
N ALA A 94 -19.94 18.16 23.71
CA ALA A 94 -19.50 18.18 25.09
C ALA A 94 -18.09 18.78 25.09
N LEU A 95 -18.00 19.98 25.65
CA LEU A 95 -16.74 20.57 26.08
C LEU A 95 -16.06 19.56 27.02
N ALA A 96 -15.14 18.76 26.50
CA ALA A 96 -14.27 17.91 27.29
C ALA A 96 -12.87 17.93 26.66
N SER A 97 -12.16 18.97 27.06
CA SER A 97 -10.72 19.00 27.30
C SER A 97 -9.77 18.85 26.11
N ALA A 98 -9.18 19.99 25.77
CA ALA A 98 -7.90 20.14 25.08
C ALA A 98 -6.73 19.57 25.94
N GLU A 99 -6.59 18.25 26.01
CA GLU A 99 -5.56 17.61 26.85
C GLU A 99 -4.47 16.83 26.08
N HIS A 100 -4.39 16.94 24.75
CA HIS A 100 -3.28 16.34 23.98
C HIS A 100 -2.29 17.35 23.37
N TYR A 101 -2.50 18.67 23.56
CA TYR A 101 -1.57 19.72 23.11
C TYR A 101 -0.95 20.54 24.27
N ALA A 102 -1.11 20.12 25.53
CA ALA A 102 -0.47 20.78 26.68
C ALA A 102 0.95 20.27 26.98
N TYR A 103 1.34 19.09 26.48
CA TYR A 103 2.65 18.49 26.80
C TYR A 103 3.82 18.94 25.92
N ALA A 104 3.59 19.78 24.90
CA ALA A 104 4.64 20.19 23.96
C ALA A 104 5.13 21.64 24.12
N LEU A 105 4.50 22.47 24.96
CA LEU A 105 4.89 23.90 25.11
C LEU A 105 5.36 24.30 26.52
N ALA A 106 5.23 23.44 27.53
CA ALA A 106 5.68 23.74 28.90
C ALA A 106 7.18 23.46 29.16
N ILE A 107 7.90 22.84 28.22
CA ILE A 107 9.33 22.48 28.41
C ILE A 107 10.27 23.62 27.94
N ILE A 108 9.79 24.63 27.21
CA ILE A 108 10.68 25.65 26.60
C ILE A 108 10.92 26.88 27.50
N PHE A 109 10.18 27.09 28.59
CA PHE A 109 10.31 28.29 29.45
C PHE A 109 10.66 28.00 30.92
N ALA A 110 11.52 27.00 31.16
CA ALA A 110 12.11 26.79 32.49
C ALA A 110 13.62 26.55 32.39
N PHE A 111 14.35 27.54 31.87
CA PHE A 111 15.76 27.85 32.20
C PHE A 111 16.03 29.31 31.91
#